data_AF-A0A9W7YL36-F1
#
_entry.id   AF-A0A9W7YL36-F1
#
_cell.length_a   1.000
_cell.length_b   1.000
_cell.length_c   1.000
_cell.angle_alpha   90.00
_cell.angle_beta   90.00
_cell.angle_gamma   90.00
#
_symmetry.space_group_name_H-M   'P 1'
#
loop_
_entity.id
_entity.type
_entity.pdbx_description
1 polymer ?
#
loop_
_entity_poly.entity_id
_entity_poly.type
_entity_poly.pdbx_seq_one_letter_code
_entity_poly.pdbx_strand_id
1 'polypeptide(L)'
;MLGYILYPFTWLLGVPRDDIKNVAQLLGLKFVANEFVAYQRLNDSTNGPSIRSQLSFRALTIAEFALCGFGNLSSIAQQIGSLGVLAPTRRSDFSQLAMSACVTGSIATAITAAIISMVV
;
A
#
# COMPACT_ATOMS: atom_id res chain seq x y z
N MET A 1 1.39 5.85 14.25
CA MET A 1 0.18 5.10 14.67
C MET A 1 -0.18 4.00 13.68
N LEU A 2 -0.38 4.31 12.39
CA LEU A 2 -0.71 3.32 11.34
C LEU A 2 0.23 2.10 11.27
N GLY A 3 1.55 2.31 11.43
CA GLY A 3 2.51 1.20 11.41
C GLY A 3 2.33 0.16 12.53
N TYR A 4 1.69 0.51 13.66
CA TYR A 4 1.38 -0.47 14.70
C TYR A 4 0.13 -1.29 14.36
N ILE A 5 -0.86 -0.66 13.73
CA ILE A 5 -2.10 -1.33 13.30
C ILE A 5 -1.81 -2.34 12.19
N LEU A 6 -0.95 -1.97 11.25
CA LEU A 6 -0.58 -2.82 10.12
C LEU A 6 0.58 -3.77 10.42
N TYR A 7 1.21 -3.68 11.60
CA TYR A 7 2.30 -4.56 12.01
C TYR A 7 2.00 -6.07 11.79
N PRO A 8 0.87 -6.63 12.29
CA PRO A 8 0.57 -8.05 12.07
C PRO A 8 0.38 -8.39 10.60
N PHE A 9 -0.23 -7.49 9.82
CA PHE A 9 -0.41 -7.69 8.39
C PHE A 9 0.93 -7.71 7.65
N THR A 10 1.84 -6.78 7.97
CA THR A 10 3.18 -6.72 7.40
C THR A 10 4.03 -7.92 7.80
N TRP A 11 3.85 -8.45 9.01
CA TRP A 11 4.50 -9.69 9.42
C TRP A 11 4.03 -10.89 8.58
N LEU A 12 2.73 -10.99 8.30
CA LEU A 12 2.17 -12.05 7.44
C LEU A 12 2.67 -11.99 5.99
N LEU A 13 3.13 -10.82 5.51
CA LEU A 13 3.78 -10.66 4.20
C LEU A 13 5.21 -11.21 4.14
N GLY A 14 5.75 -11.75 5.24
CA GLY A 14 7.09 -12.36 5.25
C GLY A 14 8.24 -11.36 5.38
N VAL A 15 7.96 -10.16 5.91
CA VAL A 15 8.97 -9.12 6.17
C VAL A 15 9.84 -9.48 7.40
N PRO A 16 11.17 -9.37 7.32
CA PRO A 16 12.09 -9.54 8.46
C PRO A 16 11.72 -8.68 9.67
N ARG A 17 11.86 -9.22 10.89
CA ARG A 17 11.34 -8.62 12.14
C ARG A 17 11.79 -7.17 12.36
N ASP A 18 13.05 -6.88 12.07
CA ASP A 18 13.65 -5.55 12.27
C ASP A 18 13.08 -4.50 11.30
N ASP A 19 12.55 -4.95 10.15
CA ASP A 19 12.05 -4.10 9.08
C ASP A 19 10.53 -3.88 9.12
N ILE A 20 9.78 -4.72 9.86
CA ILE A 20 8.31 -4.73 9.87
C ILE A 20 7.74 -3.35 10.16
N LYS A 21 8.28 -2.65 11.17
CA LYS A 21 7.76 -1.34 11.58
C LYS A 21 7.88 -0.32 10.45
N ASN A 22 9.00 -0.31 9.73
CA ASN A 22 9.23 0.62 8.63
C ASN A 22 8.31 0.30 7.44
N VAL A 23 8.19 -0.97 7.06
CA VAL A 23 7.30 -1.39 5.97
C VAL A 23 5.82 -1.16 6.33
N ALA A 24 5.41 -1.42 7.56
CA ALA A 24 4.04 -1.19 8.02
C ALA A 24 3.66 0.29 8.00
N GLN A 25 4.61 1.20 8.31
CA GLN A 25 4.40 2.64 8.17
C GLN A 25 4.18 3.04 6.71
N LEU A 26 4.96 2.50 5.78
CA LEU A 26 4.81 2.77 4.34
C LEU A 26 3.46 2.27 3.81
N LEU A 27 3.02 1.08 4.20
CA LEU A 27 1.70 0.55 3.82
C LEU A 27 0.56 1.41 4.38
N GLY A 28 0.70 1.89 5.62
CA GLY A 28 -0.27 2.80 6.21
C GLY A 28 -0.34 4.14 5.49
N LEU A 29 0.81 4.69 5.12
CA LEU A 29 0.92 5.92 4.36
C LEU A 29 0.31 5.76 2.96
N LYS A 30 0.56 4.62 2.30
CA LYS A 30 -0.09 4.26 1.04
C LYS A 30 -1.61 4.26 1.17
N PHE A 31 -2.15 3.59 2.19
CA PHE A 31 -3.60 3.41 2.34
C PHE A 31 -4.33 4.74 2.58
N VAL A 32 -3.78 5.59 3.46
CA VAL A 32 -4.42 6.85 3.87
C VAL A 32 -4.16 7.98 2.87
N ALA A 33 -2.93 8.08 2.34
CA ALA A 33 -2.57 9.11 1.38
C ALA A 33 -2.63 8.57 -0.06
N ASN A 34 -1.55 7.93 -0.51
CA ASN A 34 -1.44 7.22 -1.78
C ASN A 34 -0.04 6.57 -1.89
N GLU A 35 0.15 5.73 -2.91
CA GLU A 35 1.41 5.07 -3.22
C GLU A 35 2.56 6.03 -3.54
N PHE A 36 2.31 7.16 -4.21
CA PHE A 36 3.37 8.13 -4.54
C PHE A 36 4.00 8.73 -3.28
N VAL A 37 3.17 9.13 -2.32
CA VAL A 37 3.63 9.65 -1.02
C VAL A 37 4.41 8.56 -0.25
N ALA A 38 3.98 7.30 -0.35
CA ALA A 38 4.71 6.20 0.24
C ALA A 38 6.08 5.95 -0.41
N TYR A 39 6.17 5.95 -1.74
CA TYR A 39 7.45 5.84 -2.45
C TYR A 39 8.36 7.04 -2.20
N GLN A 40 7.81 8.25 -2.09
CA GLN A 40 8.57 9.42 -1.69
C GLN A 40 9.15 9.21 -0.29
N ARG A 41 8.34 8.73 0.67
CA ARG A 41 8.82 8.46 2.04
C ARG A 41 9.85 7.33 2.12
N LEU A 42 9.75 6.32 1.25
CA LEU A 42 10.75 5.25 1.15
C LEU A 42 12.13 5.81 0.75
N ASN A 43 12.16 6.76 -0.18
CA ASN A 43 13.40 7.31 -0.76
C ASN A 43 13.88 8.61 -0.10
N ASP A 44 13.04 9.25 0.72
CA ASP A 44 13.36 10.51 1.42
C ASP A 44 14.59 10.37 2.32
N SER A 45 15.64 11.14 2.00
CA SER A 45 16.89 11.21 2.74
C SER A 45 17.16 12.61 3.31
N THR A 46 16.16 13.50 3.34
CA THR A 46 16.34 14.89 3.79
C THR A 46 16.65 14.97 5.29
N ASN A 47 16.12 14.04 6.09
CA ASN A 47 16.27 14.01 7.55
C ASN A 47 17.20 12.88 8.04
N GLY A 48 18.16 12.44 7.21
CA GLY A 48 19.08 11.34 7.51
C GLY A 48 18.98 10.19 6.49
N PRO A 49 19.51 9.00 6.82
CA PRO A 49 19.44 7.84 5.92
C PRO A 49 17.99 7.49 5.62
N SER A 50 17.68 7.27 4.34
CA SER A 50 16.32 6.94 3.90
C SER A 50 15.86 5.60 4.45
N ILE A 51 14.55 5.37 4.48
CA ILE A 51 14.01 4.06 4.87
C ILE A 51 14.58 2.99 3.93
N ARG A 52 14.71 3.29 2.64
CA ARG A 52 15.33 2.40 1.65
C ARG A 52 16.71 1.92 2.08
N SER A 53 17.57 2.81 2.59
CA SER A 53 18.94 2.42 2.98
C SER A 53 19.01 1.67 4.32
N GLN A 54 17.91 1.64 5.08
CA GLN A 54 17.81 0.94 6.36
C GLN A 54 17.21 -0.47 6.21
N LEU A 55 16.40 -0.69 5.16
CA LEU A 55 15.75 -1.97 4.91
C LEU A 55 16.74 -3.01 4.40
N SER A 56 16.58 -4.26 4.85
CA SER A 56 17.24 -5.40 4.20
C SER A 56 16.78 -5.54 2.74
N PHE A 57 17.60 -6.18 1.90
CA PHE A 57 17.25 -6.43 0.50
C PHE A 57 15.88 -7.13 0.36
N ARG A 58 15.64 -8.17 1.15
CA ARG A 58 14.36 -8.89 1.20
C ARG A 58 13.19 -7.97 1.58
N ALA A 59 13.33 -7.18 2.64
CA ALA A 59 12.27 -6.28 3.07
C ALA A 59 11.98 -5.17 2.05
N LEU A 60 13.03 -4.64 1.42
CA LEU A 60 12.92 -3.62 0.38
C LEU A 60 12.14 -4.16 -0.81
N THR A 61 12.47 -5.36 -1.31
CA THR A 61 11.74 -5.98 -2.41
C THR A 61 10.28 -6.22 -2.04
N ILE A 62 9.98 -6.80 -0.87
CA ILE A 62 8.60 -7.01 -0.42
C ILE A 62 7.84 -5.67 -0.35
N ALA A 63 8.47 -4.62 0.20
CA ALA A 63 7.86 -3.31 0.33
C ALA A 63 7.56 -2.66 -1.04
N GLU A 64 8.49 -2.73 -2.00
CA GLU A 64 8.30 -2.17 -3.35
C GLU A 64 7.11 -2.81 -4.06
N PHE A 65 6.95 -4.13 -3.95
CA PHE A 65 5.80 -4.82 -4.53
C PHE A 65 4.51 -4.60 -3.75
N ALA A 66 4.56 -4.56 -2.42
CA ALA A 66 3.38 -4.26 -1.61
C ALA A 66 2.87 -2.82 -1.80
N LEU A 67 3.77 -1.89 -2.17
CA LEU A 67 3.43 -0.52 -2.51
C LEU A 67 2.86 -0.38 -3.93
N CYS A 68 3.20 -1.28 -4.86
CA CYS A 68 2.81 -1.23 -6.26
C CYS A 68 1.30 -1.51 -6.49
N GLY A 69 0.45 -0.51 -6.25
CA GLY A 69 -0.97 -0.58 -6.58
C GLY A 69 -1.79 0.55 -5.97
N PHE A 70 -2.89 0.92 -6.64
CA PHE A 70 -3.77 2.04 -6.31
C PHE A 70 -4.87 1.69 -5.28
N GLY A 71 -4.58 0.77 -4.36
CA GLY A 71 -5.49 0.39 -3.27
C GLY A 71 -5.41 1.39 -2.11
N ASN A 72 -5.95 2.60 -2.29
CA ASN A 72 -5.94 3.68 -1.32
C ASN A 72 -7.25 4.50 -1.36
N LEU A 73 -7.50 5.31 -0.33
CA LEU A 73 -8.74 6.11 -0.22
C LEU A 73 -8.85 7.21 -1.29
N SER A 74 -7.75 7.77 -1.77
CA SER A 74 -7.74 8.78 -2.83
C SER A 74 -8.20 8.19 -4.18
N SER A 75 -7.74 6.98 -4.49
CA SER A 75 -8.08 6.25 -5.71
C SER A 75 -9.55 5.81 -5.75
N ILE A 76 -10.20 5.63 -4.60
CA ILE A 76 -11.66 5.45 -4.53
C ILE A 76 -12.37 6.68 -5.08
N ALA A 77 -12.02 7.87 -4.59
CA ALA A 77 -12.66 9.12 -5.01
C ALA A 77 -12.44 9.36 -6.51
N GLN A 78 -11.24 9.06 -7.01
CA GLN A 78 -10.93 9.13 -8.44
C GLN A 78 -11.79 8.16 -9.27
N GLN A 79 -11.97 6.91 -8.81
CA GLN A 79 -12.78 5.91 -9.51
C GLN A 79 -14.27 6.26 -9.53
N ILE A 80 -14.84 6.71 -8.40
CA ILE A 80 -16.23 7.16 -8.36
C ILE A 80 -16.42 8.38 -9.28
N GLY A 81 -15.47 9.31 -9.28
CA GLY A 81 -15.49 10.49 -10.14
C GLY A 81 -15.44 10.14 -11.62
N SER A 82 -14.48 9.30 -12.04
CA SER A 82 -14.29 8.93 -13.44
C SER A 82 -15.40 8.03 -13.97
N LEU A 83 -15.73 6.94 -13.26
CA LEU A 83 -16.81 6.03 -13.64
C LEU A 83 -18.18 6.69 -13.55
N GLY A 84 -18.36 7.62 -12.61
CA GLY A 84 -19.58 8.40 -12.48
C GLY A 84 -19.82 9.39 -13.62
N VAL A 85 -18.78 9.82 -14.33
CA VAL A 85 -18.94 10.61 -15.57
C VAL A 85 -19.26 9.69 -16.76
N LEU A 86 -18.63 8.51 -16.82
CA LEU A 86 -18.85 7.53 -17.89
C LEU A 86 -20.23 6.86 -17.82
N ALA A 87 -20.73 6.57 -16.61
CA ALA A 87 -22.02 5.93 -16.37
C ALA A 87 -22.79 6.65 -15.23
N PRO A 88 -23.40 7.81 -15.50
CA PRO A 88 -24.05 8.63 -14.47
C PRO A 88 -25.17 7.93 -13.70
N THR A 89 -25.92 7.06 -14.37
CA THR A 89 -27.01 6.27 -13.76
C THR A 89 -26.53 5.22 -12.77
N ARG A 90 -25.24 4.85 -12.80
CA ARG A 90 -24.63 3.82 -11.95
C ARG A 90 -23.77 4.38 -10.81
N ARG A 91 -23.78 5.70 -10.58
CA ARG A 91 -22.99 6.35 -9.51
C ARG A 91 -23.22 5.74 -8.13
N SER A 92 -24.47 5.36 -7.83
CA SER A 92 -24.84 4.71 -6.56
C SER A 92 -24.18 3.33 -6.41
N ASP A 93 -24.09 2.54 -7.48
CA ASP A 93 -23.43 1.23 -7.45
C ASP A 93 -21.93 1.38 -7.16
N PHE A 94 -21.27 2.36 -7.81
CA PHE A 94 -19.84 2.61 -7.63
C PHE A 94 -19.51 3.05 -6.21
N SER A 95 -20.33 3.92 -5.60
CA SER A 95 -20.10 4.36 -4.22
C SER A 95 -20.34 3.25 -3.20
N GLN A 96 -21.28 2.33 -3.45
CA GLN A 96 -21.50 1.16 -2.60
C GLN A 96 -20.34 0.16 -2.67
N LEU A 97 -19.76 -0.05 -3.85
CA LEU A 97 -18.65 -1.00 -4.06
C LEU A 97 -17.28 -0.45 -3.69
N ALA A 98 -17.13 0.88 -3.63
CA ALA A 98 -15.87 1.59 -3.41
C ALA A 98 -14.94 1.00 -2.33
N MET A 99 -15.44 0.81 -1.11
CA MET A 99 -14.63 0.27 -0.02
C MET A 99 -14.22 -1.18 -0.27
N SER A 100 -15.15 -1.99 -0.80
CA SER A 100 -14.86 -3.38 -1.13
C SER A 100 -13.81 -3.50 -2.24
N ALA A 101 -13.87 -2.62 -3.25
CA ALA A 101 -12.91 -2.55 -4.35
C ALA A 101 -11.53 -2.12 -3.84
N CYS A 102 -11.46 -1.15 -2.92
CA CYS A 102 -10.20 -0.73 -2.32
C CYS A 102 -9.52 -1.87 -1.54
N VAL A 103 -10.26 -2.54 -0.65
CA VAL A 103 -9.72 -3.66 0.13
C VAL A 103 -9.27 -4.80 -0.78
N THR A 104 -10.08 -5.13 -1.80
CA THR A 104 -9.73 -6.18 -2.77
C THR A 104 -8.48 -5.82 -3.56
N GLY A 105 -8.35 -4.57 -4.01
CA GLY A 105 -7.15 -4.08 -4.69
C GLY A 105 -5.91 -4.12 -3.79
N SER A 106 -6.03 -3.71 -2.53
CA SER A 106 -4.94 -3.79 -1.54
C SER A 106 -4.51 -5.24 -1.28
N ILE A 107 -5.46 -6.17 -1.17
CA ILE A 107 -5.19 -7.60 -1.00
C ILE A 107 -4.52 -8.18 -2.26
N ALA A 108 -4.95 -7.80 -3.46
CA ALA A 108 -4.33 -8.25 -4.70
C ALA A 108 -2.84 -7.88 -4.78
N THR A 109 -2.50 -6.63 -4.45
CA THR A 109 -1.10 -6.20 -4.36
C THR A 109 -0.35 -6.95 -3.25
N ALA A 110 -1.00 -7.18 -2.10
CA ALA A 110 -0.42 -7.92 -0.98
C ALA A 110 -0.10 -9.38 -1.32
N ILE A 111 -0.94 -10.05 -2.11
CA ILE A 111 -0.70 -11.41 -2.59
C ILE A 111 0.56 -11.44 -3.47
N THR A 112 0.73 -10.49 -4.39
CA THR A 112 1.95 -10.40 -5.20
C THR A 112 3.19 -10.24 -4.33
N ALA A 113 3.14 -9.38 -3.31
CA ALA A 113 4.23 -9.20 -2.37
C ALA A 113 4.52 -10.48 -1.55
N ALA A 114 3.48 -11.19 -1.12
CA ALA A 114 3.61 -12.45 -0.39
C ALA A 114 4.27 -13.54 -1.25
N ILE A 115 3.89 -13.66 -2.52
CA ILE A 115 4.53 -14.59 -3.46
C ILE A 115 6.02 -14.28 -3.59
N ILE A 116 6.38 -13.00 -3.70
CA ILE A 116 7.77 -12.57 -3.83
C ILE A 116 8.58 -12.86 -2.56
N SER A 117 7.94 -12.71 -1.39
CA SER A 117 8.56 -13.08 -0.11
C SER A 117 8.94 -14.56 -0.01
N MET A 118 8.33 -15.44 -0.82
CA MET A 118 8.68 -16.86 -0.86
C MET A 118 9.90 -17.14 -1.73
N VAL A 119 10.20 -16.27 -2.70
CA VAL A 119 11.25 -16.46 -3.70
C VAL A 119 12.54 -15.73 -3.34
N VAL A 120 12.43 -14.63 -2.57
CA VAL A 120 13.55 -13.78 -2.13
C VAL A 120 13.87 -14.03 -0.67
#